data_AF-A0A1Y6CLP7-F1
#
_entry.id   AF-A0A1Y6CLP7-F1
#
_cell.length_a   1.000
_cell.length_b   1.000
_cell.length_c   1.000
_cell.angle_alpha   90.00
_cell.angle_beta   90.00
_cell.angle_gamma   90.00
#
_symmetry.space_group_name_H-M   'P 1'
#
loop_
_entity.id
_entity.type
_entity.pdbx_description
1 polymer ?
#
loop_
_entity_poly.entity_id
_entity_poly.type
_entity_poly.pdbx_seq_one_letter_code
_entity_poly.pdbx_strand_id
1 'polypeptide(L)' 'MAVHTLLQEPTVEDMLADPIVKLVMSRDGVQEEELRRIFRRSARARAERGPTRPGSGDTAAGTA' A
#
# COMPACT_ATOMS: atom_id res chain seq x y z
N MET A 1 -24.57 -12.94 9.08
CA MET A 1 -23.46 -12.17 9.67
C MET A 1 -22.17 -12.92 9.33
N ALA A 2 -21.63 -12.70 8.14
CA ALA A 2 -20.43 -13.40 7.68
C ALA A 2 -19.20 -12.62 8.16
N VAL A 3 -18.47 -13.20 9.10
CA VAL A 3 -17.14 -12.75 9.52
C VAL A 3 -16.19 -13.07 8.36
N HIS A 4 -15.84 -12.07 7.55
CA HIS A 4 -14.84 -12.23 6.49
C HIS A 4 -13.46 -12.38 7.15
N THR A 5 -12.99 -13.63 7.21
CA THR A 5 -11.59 -14.07 7.10
C THR A 5 -10.51 -13.09 7.62
N LEU A 6 -10.21 -13.20 8.92
CA LEU A 6 -9.21 -12.41 9.67
C LEU A 6 -7.74 -12.78 9.39
N LEU A 7 -7.31 -12.99 8.14
CA LEU A 7 -5.93 -13.45 7.87
C LEU A 7 -5.19 -12.71 6.75
N GLN A 8 -5.81 -11.76 6.06
CA GLN A 8 -5.14 -10.97 5.05
C GLN A 8 -5.46 -9.49 5.24
N GLU A 9 -4.44 -8.64 5.14
CA GLU A 9 -4.65 -7.19 5.13
C GLU A 9 -5.55 -6.83 3.94
N PRO A 10 -6.64 -6.05 4.17
CA PRO A 10 -7.52 -5.66 3.09
C PRO A 10 -6.76 -4.82 2.08
N THR A 11 -7.06 -5.01 0.79
CA THR A 11 -6.51 -4.11 -0.23
C THR A 11 -7.12 -2.72 -0.10
N VAL A 12 -6.47 -1.72 -0.69
CA VAL A 12 -7.02 -0.37 -0.72
C VAL A 12 -8.39 -0.37 -1.43
N GLU A 13 -8.55 -1.17 -2.47
CA GLU A 13 -9.81 -1.35 -3.18
C GLU A 13 -10.90 -1.92 -2.27
N ASP A 14 -10.58 -2.90 -1.43
CA ASP A 14 -11.51 -3.48 -0.46
C ASP A 14 -11.91 -2.43 0.60
N MET A 15 -10.94 -1.66 1.10
CA MET A 15 -11.20 -0.58 2.05
C MET A 15 -12.11 0.50 1.43
N LEU A 16 -11.87 0.90 0.18
CA LEU A 16 -12.69 1.88 -0.51
C LEU A 16 -14.08 1.35 -0.87
N ALA A 17 -14.30 0.03 -0.88
CA ALA A 17 -15.62 -0.55 -1.04
C ALA A 17 -16.44 -0.54 0.27
N ASP A 18 -15.80 -0.42 1.44
CA ASP A 18 -16.43 -0.43 2.75
C ASP A 18 -17.23 0.87 3.04
N PRO A 19 -18.54 0.78 3.36
CA PRO A 19 -19.36 1.94 3.72
C PRO A 19 -18.85 2.75 4.92
N ILE A 20 -18.24 2.10 5.92
CA ILE A 20 -17.68 2.78 7.10
C ILE A 20 -16.49 3.64 6.70
N VAL A 21 -15.62 3.11 5.83
CA VAL A 21 -14.48 3.87 5.31
C VAL A 21 -14.95 5.08 4.52
N LYS A 22 -15.96 4.93 3.65
CA LYS A 22 -16.57 6.06 2.92
C LYS A 22 -17.15 7.12 3.84
N LEU A 23 -17.82 6.70 4.91
CA LEU A 23 -18.39 7.61 5.90
C LEU A 23 -17.30 8.44 6.61
N VAL A 24 -16.21 7.78 7.03
CA VAL A 24 -15.06 8.45 7.66
C VAL A 24 -14.39 9.41 6.69
N MET A 25 -14.17 9.00 5.44
CA MET A 25 -13.62 9.86 4.40
C MET A 25 -14.49 11.11 4.19
N SER A 26 -15.81 10.95 4.11
CA SER A 26 -16.73 12.08 3.95
C SER A 26 -16.69 13.03 5.15
N ARG A 27 -16.59 12.49 6.38
CA ARG A 27 -16.47 13.30 7.60
C ARG A 27 -15.19 14.11 7.61
N ASP A 28 -14.10 13.50 7.16
CA ASP A 28 -12.76 14.08 7.20
C ASP A 28 -12.41 14.88 5.92
N GLY A 29 -13.35 15.00 4.98
CA GLY A 29 -13.19 15.77 3.73
C GLY A 29 -12.27 15.11 2.68
N VAL A 30 -12.04 13.80 2.78
CA VAL A 30 -11.15 13.04 1.90
C VAL A 30 -11.92 12.57 0.65
N GLN A 31 -11.37 12.86 -0.53
CA GLN A 31 -11.96 12.45 -1.80
C GLN A 31 -11.33 11.16 -2.33
N GLU A 32 -12.17 10.20 -2.75
CA GLU A 32 -11.71 8.91 -3.28
C GLU A 32 -10.82 9.06 -4.53
N GLU A 33 -11.16 9.98 -5.44
CA GLU A 33 -10.37 10.22 -6.65
C GLU A 33 -8.96 10.73 -6.34
N GLU A 34 -8.80 11.53 -5.28
CA GLU A 34 -7.50 12.00 -4.83
C GLU A 34 -6.63 10.83 -4.34
N LEU A 35 -7.20 9.96 -3.51
CA LEU A 35 -6.54 8.75 -3.05
C LEU A 35 -6.11 7.87 -4.22
N ARG A 36 -7.02 7.57 -5.16
CA ARG A 36 -6.72 6.78 -6.36
C ARG A 36 -5.58 7.38 -7.18
N ARG A 37 -5.54 8.71 -7.33
CA ARG A 37 -4.47 9.41 -8.02
C ARG A 37 -3.13 9.25 -7.31
N ILE A 38 -3.10 9.38 -5.99
CA ILE A 38 -1.89 9.19 -5.17
C ILE A 38 -1.36 7.76 -5.31
N PHE A 39 -2.23 6.75 -5.23
CA PHE A 39 -1.83 5.35 -5.38
C PHE A 39 -1.30 5.04 -6.78
N ARG A 40 -1.95 5.53 -7.83
CA ARG A 40 -1.44 5.37 -9.21
C ARG A 40 -0.06 6.03 -9.37
N ARG A 41 0.13 7.23 -8.81
CA ARG A 41 1.41 7.94 -8.84
C ARG A 41 2.51 7.18 -8.10
N SER A 42 2.21 6.65 -6.91
CA SER A 42 3.19 5.91 -6.12
C SER A 42 3.55 4.56 -6.75
N ALA A 43 2.57 3.84 -7.33
CA ALA A 43 2.79 2.62 -8.07
C ALA A 43 3.72 2.85 -9.27
N ARG A 44 3.48 3.92 -10.04
CA ARG A 44 4.35 4.32 -11.16
C ARG A 44 5.76 4.66 -10.69
N ALA A 45 5.90 5.45 -9.63
CA ALA A 45 7.21 5.80 -9.08
C ALA A 45 8.00 4.58 -8.56
N ARG A 46 7.30 3.54 -8.06
CA ARG A 46 7.93 2.26 -7.69
C ARG A 46 8.39 1.47 -8.91
N ALA A 47 7.58 1.42 -9.96
CA ALA A 47 7.95 0.74 -11.21
C ALA A 47 9.17 1.38 -11.88
N GLU A 48 9.26 2.72 -11.87
CA GLU A 48 10.37 3.48 -12.46
C GLU A 48 11.68 3.32 -11.66
N ARG A 49 11.62 2.99 -10.37
CA ARG A 49 12.82 2.75 -9.53
C ARG A 49 13.46 1.38 -9.72
N GLY A 50 12.86 0.50 -10.54
CA GLY A 50 13.31 -0.89 -10.73
C GLY A 50 13.22 -1.72 -9.43
N PRO A 51 13.36 -3.06 -9.51
CA PRO A 51 13.51 -3.86 -8.30
C PRO A 51 14.85 -3.49 -7.65
N THR A 52 14.83 -2.73 -6.56
CA THR A 52 15.96 -2.69 -5.64
C THR A 52 16.17 -4.13 -5.16
N ARG A 53 17.25 -4.77 -5.62
CA ARG A 53 17.69 -6.07 -5.09
C ARG A 53 17.76 -5.96 -3.56
N PRO A 54 16.98 -6.75 -2.81
CA PRO A 54 17.12 -6.77 -1.37
C PRO A 54 18.37 -7.58 -1.02
N GLY A 55 19.39 -6.91 -0.50
CA GLY A 55 20.50 -7.54 0.24
C GLY A 55 21.53 -8.36 -0.57
N SER A 56 22.62 -7.72 -0.99
CA SER A 56 23.94 -8.34 -0.79
C SER A 56 24.59 -7.56 0.34
N GLY A 57 24.46 -8.11 1.54
CA GLY A 57 24.95 -7.53 2.77
C GLY A 57 26.46 -7.28 2.71
N ASP A 58 26.81 -6.10 3.19
CA ASP A 58 28.07 -5.83 3.84
C ASP A 58 28.23 -6.84 4.99
N THR A 59 29.05 -7.89 4.82
CA THR A 59 29.54 -8.68 5.97
C THR A 59 30.88 -9.33 5.63
N ALA A 60 31.94 -8.69 6.14
CA ALA A 60 33.18 -9.25 6.68
C ALA A 60 33.93 -10.38 5.93
N ALA A 61 35.21 -10.11 5.65
CA ALA A 61 36.39 -10.88 6.10
C ALA A 61 37.49 -11.06 5.03
N GLY A 62 38.75 -10.88 5.44
CA GLY A 62 39.96 -11.18 4.68
C GLY A 62 40.64 -9.92 4.15
N THR A 63 41.51 -9.21 4.88
CA THR A 63 42.87 -9.64 5.28
C THR A 63 43.50 -10.65 4.33
N ALA A 64 44.26 -10.15 3.37
CA ALA A 64 45.57 -10.68 2.97
C ALA A 64 46.34 -9.55 2.25
#